data_AF-A0A954L3B8-F1
#
_entry.id   AF-A0A954L3B8-F1
#
_cell.length_a   1.000
_cell.length_b   1.000
_cell.length_c   1.000
_cell.angle_alpha   90.00
_cell.angle_beta   90.00
_cell.angle_gamma   90.00
#
_symmetry.space_group_name_H-M   'P 1'
#
loop_
_entity.id
_entity.type
_entity.pdbx_description
1 polymer ?
#
loop_
_entity_poly.entity_id
_entity_poly.type
_entity_poly.pdbx_seq_one_letter_code
_entity_poly.pdbx_strand_id
1 'polypeptide(L)'
;MNGCDVVPLTRLILPTALLLCFPASLLNADDIRVSPVTVLLIDEREVAAGDAGLLESLNVTEGGVVKLGDRMASLDSAEQTLTVRTAELSLQAAQLRADSGLSVVAAKAARDQAVSGRGRIQATLDVARKQAADKVPQLIAEAERDAADAELERAQTARARFRQSVSDSELVRLQTMARKGKLQVEKAAADREIGQLQTLIHEAELKEQDAAVTRFETLLKQEEETLEMTRLAAR
;
A
#
# COMPACT_ATOMS: atom_id res chain seq x y z
N MET A 1 -72.77 23.04 27.54
CA MET A 1 -71.59 23.33 28.38
C MET A 1 -70.96 24.59 27.80
N ASN A 2 -71.62 25.73 27.95
CA ASN A 2 -71.63 26.62 29.13
C ASN A 2 -70.22 27.25 29.25
N GLY A 3 -70.03 28.57 29.16
CA GLY A 3 -70.95 29.71 29.21
C GLY A 3 -70.36 30.89 28.41
N CYS A 4 -71.20 31.80 27.92
CA CYS A 4 -71.74 32.96 28.67
C CYS A 4 -70.61 33.99 28.93
N ASP A 5 -70.72 35.28 28.61
CA ASP A 5 -71.91 36.12 28.56
C ASP A 5 -71.50 37.55 28.12
N VAL A 6 -72.15 38.16 27.12
CA VAL A 6 -73.14 39.29 27.15
C VAL A 6 -72.53 40.73 27.13
N VAL A 7 -72.64 41.55 26.05
CA VAL A 7 -73.78 42.40 25.53
C VAL A 7 -73.67 43.87 26.06
N PRO A 8 -74.24 44.94 25.44
CA PRO A 8 -74.41 45.30 24.03
C PRO A 8 -74.34 46.83 23.73
N LEU A 9 -74.65 47.16 22.47
CA LEU A 9 -75.15 48.44 21.94
C LEU A 9 -76.48 48.93 22.59
N THR A 10 -76.80 50.20 22.28
CA THR A 10 -78.13 50.86 22.14
C THR A 10 -78.73 51.73 23.26
N ARG A 11 -78.65 53.05 23.00
CA ARG A 11 -79.72 54.07 22.85
C ARG A 11 -80.63 54.51 24.03
N LEU A 12 -80.73 55.85 24.07
CA LEU A 12 -81.89 56.72 24.36
C LEU A 12 -82.14 57.04 25.85
N ILE A 13 -82.21 58.34 26.19
CA ILE A 13 -83.28 59.01 26.95
C ILE A 13 -82.94 60.54 27.14
N LEU A 14 -83.99 61.35 26.95
CA LEU A 14 -84.30 62.71 27.46
C LEU A 14 -84.09 63.98 26.56
N PRO A 15 -85.13 64.84 26.41
CA PRO A 15 -85.11 66.09 25.66
C PRO A 15 -85.08 67.37 26.55
N THR A 16 -85.22 68.53 25.90
CA THR A 16 -85.62 69.89 26.38
C THR A 16 -84.56 70.94 26.76
N ALA A 17 -84.33 71.82 25.76
CA ALA A 17 -84.46 73.29 25.79
C ALA A 17 -83.48 74.14 26.61
N LEU A 18 -82.60 74.90 25.91
CA LEU A 18 -82.53 76.36 26.03
C LEU A 18 -81.73 77.02 24.87
N LEU A 19 -82.49 77.72 24.02
CA LEU A 19 -82.24 78.96 23.26
C LEU A 19 -80.84 79.64 23.31
N LEU A 20 -80.17 79.80 22.16
CA LEU A 20 -79.32 80.97 21.84
C LEU A 20 -79.00 81.07 20.33
N CYS A 21 -78.87 82.31 19.85
CA CYS A 21 -78.94 82.80 18.47
C CYS A 21 -77.82 82.35 17.50
N PHE A 22 -78.17 82.40 16.19
CA PHE A 22 -77.39 82.55 14.93
C PHE A 22 -75.89 82.97 15.07
N PRO A 23 -74.98 82.56 14.14
CA PRO A 23 -75.22 82.54 12.69
C PRO A 23 -74.63 81.33 11.89
N ALA A 24 -74.99 81.28 10.60
CA ALA A 24 -74.49 80.33 9.62
C ALA A 24 -72.97 80.37 9.49
N SER A 25 -72.34 79.19 9.58
CA SER A 25 -70.99 78.92 9.05
C SER A 25 -70.91 77.43 8.71
N LEU A 26 -70.95 77.13 7.42
CA LEU A 26 -70.50 75.86 6.86
C LEU A 26 -69.00 75.74 7.17
N LEU A 27 -68.63 75.00 8.22
CA LEU A 27 -67.27 74.47 8.33
C LEU A 27 -67.29 73.04 7.80
N ASN A 28 -66.73 72.90 6.60
CA ASN A 28 -66.30 71.65 6.02
C ASN A 28 -65.43 70.88 7.03
N ALA A 29 -65.56 69.56 7.04
CA ALA A 29 -64.50 68.70 7.53
C ALA A 29 -63.27 68.95 6.65
N ASP A 30 -62.31 69.72 7.16
CA ASP A 30 -61.04 69.93 6.50
C ASP A 30 -60.26 68.60 6.53
N ASP A 31 -60.32 67.86 5.42
CA ASP A 31 -59.24 66.96 5.05
C ASP A 31 -57.94 67.78 5.14
N ILE A 32 -57.07 67.44 6.09
CA ILE A 32 -55.72 68.01 6.16
C ILE A 32 -55.03 67.57 4.86
N ARG A 33 -55.05 68.46 3.87
CA ARG A 33 -54.32 68.28 2.61
C ARG A 33 -52.84 68.31 2.92
N VAL A 34 -52.28 67.13 3.16
CA VAL A 34 -50.84 66.94 3.16
C VAL A 34 -50.37 67.31 1.75
N SER A 35 -49.52 68.34 1.66
CA SER A 35 -48.88 68.74 0.41
C SER A 35 -48.16 67.53 -0.21
N PRO A 36 -48.05 67.42 -1.54
CA PRO A 36 -47.52 66.23 -2.20
C PRO A 36 -46.18 65.81 -1.58
N VAL A 37 -46.20 64.70 -0.84
CA VAL A 37 -45.03 64.17 -0.12
C VAL A 37 -44.26 63.31 -1.11
N THR A 38 -42.96 63.57 -1.22
CA THR A 38 -42.06 62.70 -1.99
C THR A 38 -41.77 61.48 -1.14
N VAL A 39 -42.24 60.31 -1.57
CA VAL A 39 -41.91 59.04 -0.93
C VAL A 39 -40.46 58.71 -1.29
N LEU A 40 -39.61 58.51 -0.28
CA LEU A 40 -38.22 58.10 -0.45
C LEU A 40 -38.10 56.63 -0.02
N LEU A 41 -37.35 55.84 -0.80
CA LEU A 41 -37.03 54.46 -0.46
C LEU A 41 -36.21 54.44 0.84
N ILE A 42 -36.61 53.60 1.81
CA ILE A 42 -35.97 53.57 3.14
C ILE A 42 -34.63 52.84 3.09
N ASP A 43 -34.55 51.71 2.38
CA ASP A 43 -33.34 50.91 2.20
C ASP A 43 -33.34 50.29 0.81
N GLU A 44 -32.18 50.27 0.17
CA GLU A 44 -31.94 49.64 -1.12
C GLU A 44 -30.77 48.68 -0.98
N ARG A 45 -30.94 47.45 -1.47
CA ARG A 45 -29.91 46.41 -1.39
C ARG A 45 -29.75 45.75 -2.74
N GLU A 46 -28.52 45.80 -3.24
CA GLU A 46 -28.10 45.04 -4.40
C GLU A 46 -27.68 43.63 -3.94
N VAL A 47 -28.27 42.60 -4.57
CA VAL A 47 -27.98 41.20 -4.27
C VAL A 47 -27.21 40.62 -5.45
N ALA A 48 -25.90 40.50 -5.30
CA ALA A 48 -25.01 39.87 -6.28
C ALA A 48 -24.78 38.38 -5.96
N ALA A 49 -24.49 37.58 -6.98
CA ALA A 49 -24.00 36.22 -6.79
C ALA A 49 -22.57 36.24 -6.22
N GLY A 50 -22.27 35.31 -5.31
CA GLY A 50 -20.92 35.19 -4.73
C GLY A 50 -19.90 34.55 -5.68
N ASP A 51 -20.37 33.71 -6.59
CA ASP A 51 -19.56 33.01 -7.58
C ASP A 51 -20.11 33.26 -8.99
N ALA A 52 -19.22 33.22 -10.00
CA ALA A 52 -19.62 33.28 -11.40
C ALA A 52 -20.17 31.94 -11.86
N GLY A 53 -21.28 31.93 -12.61
CA GLY A 53 -21.89 30.70 -13.13
C GLY A 53 -23.09 30.95 -14.05
N LEU A 54 -23.57 29.88 -14.68
CA LEU A 54 -24.80 29.91 -15.46
C LEU A 54 -26.01 29.90 -14.52
N LEU A 55 -27.00 30.74 -14.76
CA LEU A 55 -28.23 30.76 -13.98
C LEU A 55 -29.14 29.60 -14.41
N GLU A 56 -29.37 28.66 -13.49
CA GLU A 56 -30.21 27.47 -13.72
C GLU A 56 -31.70 27.80 -13.51
N SER A 57 -32.02 28.58 -12.48
CA SER A 57 -33.40 28.99 -12.19
C SER A 57 -33.47 30.34 -11.48
N LEU A 58 -34.55 31.08 -11.74
CA LEU A 58 -34.92 32.34 -11.05
C LEU A 58 -36.30 32.14 -10.41
N ASN A 59 -36.39 32.24 -9.09
CA ASN A 59 -37.59 31.92 -8.30
C ASN A 59 -38.33 33.16 -7.81
N VAL A 60 -38.02 34.33 -8.38
CA VAL A 60 -38.62 35.62 -8.01
C VAL A 60 -39.20 36.31 -9.24
N THR A 61 -40.31 37.00 -9.04
CA THR A 61 -40.95 37.84 -10.05
C THR A 61 -40.85 39.30 -9.64
N GLU A 62 -40.80 40.20 -10.62
CA GLU A 62 -40.80 41.64 -10.37
C GLU A 62 -42.02 42.05 -9.53
N GLY A 63 -41.79 42.87 -8.49
CA GLY A 63 -42.83 43.29 -7.54
C GLY A 63 -43.22 42.24 -6.48
N GLY A 64 -42.58 41.07 -6.47
CA GLY A 64 -42.79 40.04 -5.45
C GLY A 64 -42.23 40.43 -4.08
N VAL A 65 -42.90 40.01 -3.01
CA VAL A 65 -42.41 40.18 -1.64
C VAL A 65 -41.50 39.00 -1.28
N VAL A 66 -40.25 39.29 -0.92
CA VAL A 66 -39.25 38.30 -0.52
C VAL A 66 -38.83 38.52 0.93
N LYS A 67 -38.46 37.45 1.62
CA LYS A 67 -37.92 37.48 2.98
C LYS A 67 -36.41 37.28 2.97
N LEU A 68 -35.77 37.74 4.04
CA LEU A 68 -34.34 37.49 4.27
C LEU A 68 -34.08 35.98 4.30
N GLY A 69 -33.17 35.51 3.44
CA GLY A 69 -32.81 34.10 3.31
C GLY A 69 -33.58 33.34 2.23
N ASP A 70 -34.56 33.96 1.57
CA ASP A 70 -35.26 33.33 0.44
C ASP A 70 -34.30 33.15 -0.74
N ARG A 71 -34.29 31.94 -1.33
CA ARG A 71 -33.46 31.61 -2.49
C ARG A 71 -34.04 32.24 -3.74
N MET A 72 -33.46 33.35 -4.18
CA MET A 72 -33.95 34.10 -5.34
C MET A 72 -33.56 33.47 -6.69
N ALA A 73 -32.38 32.86 -6.78
CA ALA A 73 -31.89 32.18 -7.97
C ALA A 73 -31.03 30.95 -7.59
N SER A 74 -30.87 30.02 -8.51
CA SER A 74 -29.89 28.93 -8.43
C SER A 74 -28.94 29.02 -9.62
N LEU A 75 -27.65 28.82 -9.38
CA LEU A 75 -26.66 28.62 -10.43
C LEU A 75 -26.54 27.14 -10.74
N ASP A 76 -26.14 26.80 -11.97
CA ASP A 76 -25.76 25.43 -12.33
C ASP A 76 -24.60 24.99 -11.43
N SER A 77 -24.86 23.95 -10.64
CA SER A 77 -23.97 23.44 -9.61
C SER A 77 -23.37 22.07 -9.96
N ALA A 78 -23.53 21.62 -11.21
CA ALA A 78 -23.09 20.29 -11.65
C ALA A 78 -21.58 20.10 -11.47
N GLU A 79 -20.77 21.08 -11.89
CA GLU A 79 -19.30 21.01 -11.78
C GLU A 79 -18.82 21.05 -10.32
N GLN A 80 -19.45 21.88 -9.47
CA GLN A 80 -19.14 21.99 -8.05
C GLN A 80 -19.50 20.68 -7.34
N THR A 81 -20.64 20.08 -7.68
CA THR A 81 -21.07 18.78 -7.14
C THR A 81 -20.12 17.67 -7.55
N LEU A 82 -19.68 17.65 -8.82
CA LEU A 82 -18.69 16.68 -9.29
C LEU A 82 -17.34 16.88 -8.59
N THR A 83 -16.91 18.13 -8.41
CA THR A 83 -15.66 18.44 -7.71
C THR A 83 -15.68 17.90 -6.28
N VAL A 84 -16.75 18.16 -5.52
CA VAL A 84 -16.93 17.62 -4.17
C VAL A 84 -16.91 16.09 -4.17
N ARG A 85 -17.66 15.45 -5.08
CA ARG A 85 -17.67 13.98 -5.19
C ARG A 85 -16.30 13.40 -5.53
N THR A 86 -15.55 14.03 -6.44
CA THR A 86 -14.19 13.58 -6.78
C THR A 86 -13.25 13.73 -5.60
N ALA A 87 -13.37 14.81 -4.82
CA ALA A 87 -12.61 15.01 -3.60
C ALA A 87 -12.94 13.94 -2.54
N GLU A 88 -14.22 13.64 -2.31
CA GLU A 88 -14.68 12.58 -1.40
C GLU A 88 -14.15 11.20 -1.81
N LEU A 89 -14.27 10.84 -3.08
CA LEU A 89 -13.74 9.58 -3.60
C LEU A 89 -12.22 9.51 -3.49
N SER A 90 -11.52 10.63 -3.72
CA SER A 90 -10.07 10.70 -3.56
C SER A 90 -9.64 10.48 -2.10
N LEU A 91 -10.37 11.06 -1.14
CA LEU A 91 -10.16 10.86 0.29
C LEU A 91 -10.40 9.41 0.69
N GLN A 92 -11.51 8.81 0.23
CA GLN A 92 -11.82 7.40 0.49
C GLN A 92 -10.73 6.47 -0.07
N ALA A 93 -10.25 6.73 -1.29
CA ALA A 93 -9.17 5.97 -1.89
C ALA A 93 -7.84 6.14 -1.14
N ALA A 94 -7.57 7.32 -0.56
CA ALA A 94 -6.40 7.55 0.28
C ALA A 94 -6.48 6.78 1.61
N GLN A 95 -7.65 6.78 2.27
CA GLN A 95 -7.90 6.03 3.50
C GLN A 95 -7.75 4.51 3.29
N LEU A 96 -8.35 3.97 2.22
CA LEU A 96 -8.20 2.55 1.88
C LEU A 96 -6.74 2.14 1.67
N ARG A 97 -5.94 3.00 1.02
CA ARG A 97 -4.50 2.75 0.84
C ARG A 97 -3.75 2.77 2.17
N ALA A 98 -4.03 3.75 3.03
CA ALA A 98 -3.44 3.88 4.36
C ALA A 98 -3.73 2.67 5.27
N ASP A 99 -4.90 2.03 5.10
CA ASP A 99 -5.32 0.88 5.91
C ASP A 99 -4.78 -0.45 5.37
N SER A 100 -4.74 -0.61 4.04
CA SER A 100 -4.54 -1.92 3.40
C SER A 100 -3.19 -2.60 3.67
N GLY A 101 -2.12 -1.84 3.95
CA GLY A 101 -0.79 -2.38 4.31
C GLY A 101 -0.20 -3.40 3.33
N LEU A 102 -0.75 -3.51 2.11
CA LEU A 102 -0.47 -4.60 1.18
C LEU A 102 0.98 -4.60 0.69
N SER A 103 1.58 -3.41 0.51
CA SER A 103 2.97 -3.28 0.07
C SER A 103 3.95 -3.83 1.10
N VAL A 104 3.70 -3.57 2.39
CA VAL A 104 4.47 -4.12 3.52
C VAL A 104 4.35 -5.64 3.56
N VAL A 105 3.15 -6.19 3.38
CA VAL A 105 2.94 -7.65 3.35
C VAL A 105 3.71 -8.30 2.19
N ALA A 106 3.66 -7.68 0.99
CA ALA A 106 4.39 -8.16 -0.18
C ALA A 106 5.91 -8.10 0.02
N ALA A 107 6.43 -6.99 0.55
CA ALA A 107 7.85 -6.83 0.84
C ALA A 107 8.32 -7.84 1.91
N LYS A 108 7.52 -8.07 2.95
CA LYS A 108 7.79 -9.07 3.98
C LYS A 108 7.83 -10.48 3.39
N ALA A 109 6.86 -10.84 2.55
CA ALA A 109 6.84 -12.14 1.88
C ALA A 109 8.06 -12.35 0.99
N ALA A 110 8.48 -11.31 0.24
CA ALA A 110 9.71 -11.36 -0.56
C ALA A 110 10.96 -11.56 0.31
N ARG A 111 11.06 -10.87 1.46
CA ARG A 111 12.14 -11.06 2.44
C ARG A 111 12.15 -12.48 3.01
N ASP A 112 10.98 -12.99 3.41
CA ASP A 112 10.84 -14.35 3.96
C ASP A 112 11.24 -15.42 2.91
N GLN A 113 10.87 -15.22 1.64
CA GLN A 113 11.31 -16.08 0.53
C GLN A 113 12.82 -16.03 0.35
N ALA A 114 13.43 -14.84 0.41
CA ALA A 114 14.88 -14.68 0.28
C ALA A 114 15.64 -15.34 1.44
N VAL A 115 15.14 -15.22 2.68
CA VAL A 115 15.70 -15.88 3.87
C VAL A 115 15.59 -17.40 3.75
N SER A 116 14.46 -17.91 3.27
CA SER A 116 14.25 -19.33 3.04
C SER A 116 15.23 -19.86 1.97
N GLY A 117 15.42 -19.09 0.89
CA GLY A 117 16.42 -19.37 -0.14
C GLY A 117 17.83 -19.43 0.43
N ARG A 118 18.20 -18.48 1.30
CA ARG A 118 19.47 -18.47 2.01
C ARG A 118 19.69 -19.74 2.83
N GLY A 119 18.68 -20.16 3.59
CA GLY A 119 18.75 -21.39 4.39
C GLY A 119 19.03 -22.63 3.54
N ARG A 120 18.47 -22.71 2.33
CA ARG A 120 18.74 -23.81 1.39
C ARG A 120 20.19 -23.82 0.90
N ILE A 121 20.70 -22.65 0.50
CA ILE A 121 22.10 -22.51 0.03
C ILE A 121 23.06 -22.84 1.17
N GLN A 122 22.78 -22.37 2.39
CA GLN A 122 23.58 -22.71 3.57
C GLN A 122 23.64 -24.21 3.82
N ALA A 123 22.50 -24.91 3.75
CA ALA A 123 22.47 -26.36 3.93
C ALA A 123 23.26 -27.09 2.84
N THR A 124 23.16 -26.66 1.58
CA THR A 124 23.95 -27.20 0.48
C THR A 124 25.45 -26.96 0.68
N LEU A 125 25.84 -25.77 1.13
CA LEU A 125 27.23 -25.44 1.45
C LEU A 125 27.78 -26.34 2.57
N ASP A 126 26.99 -26.60 3.62
CA ASP A 126 27.41 -27.45 4.72
C ASP A 126 27.62 -28.91 4.27
N VAL A 127 26.77 -29.41 3.36
CA VAL A 127 26.96 -30.71 2.72
C VAL A 127 28.24 -30.72 1.87
N ALA A 128 28.43 -29.71 1.03
CA ALA A 128 29.61 -29.59 0.17
C ALA A 128 30.91 -29.53 1.00
N ARG A 129 30.92 -28.78 2.11
CA ARG A 129 32.05 -28.71 3.05
C ARG A 129 32.37 -30.05 3.68
N LYS A 130 31.36 -30.82 4.08
CA LYS A 130 31.58 -32.17 4.63
C LYS A 130 32.15 -33.11 3.57
N GLN A 131 31.64 -33.05 2.35
CA GLN A 131 32.13 -33.88 1.24
C GLN A 131 33.56 -33.50 0.84
N ALA A 132 33.90 -32.21 0.76
CA ALA A 132 35.23 -31.74 0.41
C ALA A 132 36.29 -32.04 1.50
N ALA A 133 35.86 -32.11 2.75
CA ALA A 133 36.70 -32.51 3.88
C ALA A 133 36.90 -34.02 3.98
N ASP A 134 36.04 -34.82 3.34
CA ASP A 134 36.13 -36.27 3.37
C ASP A 134 37.36 -36.76 2.59
N LYS A 135 38.27 -37.43 3.30
CA LYS A 135 39.48 -38.03 2.76
C LYS A 135 39.37 -39.54 2.62
N VAL A 136 38.27 -40.14 3.10
CA VAL A 136 38.11 -41.60 3.11
C VAL A 136 38.24 -42.21 1.72
N PRO A 137 37.65 -41.66 0.63
CA PRO A 137 37.83 -42.22 -0.70
C PRO A 137 39.29 -42.24 -1.17
N GLN A 138 40.05 -41.18 -0.85
CA GLN A 138 41.46 -41.08 -1.18
C GLN A 138 42.28 -42.13 -0.40
N LEU A 139 42.04 -42.29 0.91
CA LEU A 139 42.72 -43.27 1.74
C LEU A 139 42.43 -44.71 1.30
N ILE A 140 41.19 -45.01 0.90
CA ILE A 140 40.83 -46.32 0.34
C ILE A 140 41.60 -46.57 -0.95
N ALA A 141 41.62 -45.60 -1.88
CA ALA A 141 42.35 -45.74 -3.13
C ALA A 141 43.87 -45.91 -2.92
N GLU A 142 44.44 -45.22 -1.93
CA GLU A 142 45.85 -45.35 -1.55
C GLU A 142 46.14 -46.76 -1.01
N ALA A 143 45.29 -47.28 -0.11
CA ALA A 143 45.43 -48.64 0.41
C ALA A 143 45.27 -49.71 -0.68
N GLU A 144 44.34 -49.54 -1.63
CA GLU A 144 44.17 -50.42 -2.79
C GLU A 144 45.39 -50.41 -3.71
N ARG A 145 45.96 -49.23 -3.99
CA ARG A 145 47.20 -49.07 -4.76
C ARG A 145 48.35 -49.80 -4.06
N ASP A 146 48.53 -49.58 -2.76
CA ASP A 146 49.64 -50.17 -2.01
C ASP A 146 49.55 -51.70 -1.97
N ALA A 147 48.35 -52.25 -1.84
CA ALA A 147 48.12 -53.69 -1.94
C ALA A 147 48.45 -54.24 -3.33
N ALA A 148 48.09 -53.52 -4.40
CA ALA A 148 48.39 -53.93 -5.78
C ALA A 148 49.89 -53.86 -6.11
N ASP A 149 50.57 -52.80 -5.66
CA ASP A 149 52.02 -52.63 -5.83
C ASP A 149 52.78 -53.73 -5.06
N ALA A 150 52.38 -54.04 -3.82
CA ALA A 150 52.97 -55.13 -3.03
C ALA A 150 52.76 -56.51 -3.67
N GLU A 151 51.60 -56.79 -4.26
CA GLU A 151 51.36 -58.05 -4.98
C GLU A 151 52.24 -58.17 -6.23
N LEU A 152 52.35 -57.09 -7.00
CA LEU A 152 53.22 -57.04 -8.17
C LEU A 152 54.69 -57.27 -7.78
N GLU A 153 55.17 -56.61 -6.72
CA GLU A 153 56.53 -56.77 -6.22
C GLU A 153 56.80 -58.21 -5.76
N ARG A 154 55.85 -58.83 -5.04
CA ARG A 154 55.93 -60.24 -4.64
C ARG A 154 56.04 -61.16 -5.85
N ALA A 155 55.20 -60.95 -6.86
CA ALA A 155 55.22 -61.76 -8.08
C ALA A 155 56.51 -61.59 -8.89
N GLN A 156 57.02 -60.36 -8.99
CA GLN A 156 58.30 -60.06 -9.65
C GLN A 156 59.47 -60.72 -8.92
N THR A 157 59.49 -60.64 -7.59
CA THR A 157 60.52 -61.27 -6.74
C THR A 157 60.49 -62.79 -6.87
N ALA A 158 59.30 -63.40 -6.86
CA ALA A 158 59.14 -64.84 -7.05
C ALA A 158 59.65 -65.29 -8.43
N ARG A 159 59.31 -64.55 -9.49
CA ARG A 159 59.75 -64.84 -10.85
C ARG A 159 61.25 -64.64 -11.05
N ALA A 160 61.85 -63.65 -10.38
CA ALA A 160 63.29 -63.42 -10.39
C ALA A 160 64.06 -64.59 -9.75
N ARG A 161 63.52 -65.18 -8.68
CA ARG A 161 64.09 -66.37 -8.04
C ARG A 161 63.88 -67.64 -8.88
N PHE A 162 62.72 -67.79 -9.50
CA PHE A 162 62.35 -68.96 -10.29
C PHE A 162 61.47 -68.55 -11.49
N ARG A 163 62.02 -68.63 -12.71
CA ARG A 163 61.39 -68.08 -13.92
C ARG A 163 60.00 -68.65 -14.25
N GLN A 164 59.75 -69.91 -13.89
CA GLN A 164 58.48 -70.60 -14.18
C GLN A 164 57.39 -70.40 -13.11
N SER A 165 57.68 -69.66 -12.02
CA SER A 165 56.76 -69.52 -10.88
C SER A 165 55.51 -68.69 -11.17
N VAL A 166 55.64 -67.69 -12.06
CA VAL A 166 54.57 -66.77 -12.42
C VAL A 166 54.59 -66.61 -13.94
N SER A 167 53.43 -66.79 -14.57
CA SER A 167 53.30 -66.67 -16.02
C SER A 167 53.42 -65.21 -16.49
N ASP A 168 53.71 -65.02 -17.78
CA ASP A 168 53.73 -63.69 -18.40
C ASP A 168 52.37 -62.98 -18.28
N SER A 169 51.28 -63.71 -18.55
CA SER A 169 49.92 -63.17 -18.47
C SER A 169 49.57 -62.70 -17.07
N GLU A 170 50.01 -63.42 -16.03
CA GLU A 170 49.74 -63.02 -14.64
C GLU A 170 50.54 -61.78 -14.24
N LEU A 171 51.80 -61.67 -14.67
CA LEU A 171 52.55 -60.42 -14.44
C LEU A 171 51.91 -59.21 -15.12
N VAL A 172 51.44 -59.35 -16.36
CA VAL A 172 50.77 -58.26 -17.08
C VAL A 172 49.46 -57.87 -16.37
N ARG A 173 48.71 -58.85 -15.85
CA ARG A 173 47.52 -58.62 -15.05
C ARG A 173 47.84 -57.80 -13.80
N LEU A 174 48.86 -58.20 -13.04
CA LEU A 174 49.29 -57.49 -11.83
C LEU A 174 49.84 -56.08 -12.12
N GLN A 175 50.60 -55.91 -13.21
CA GLN A 175 51.04 -54.59 -13.67
C GLN A 175 49.87 -53.67 -14.00
N THR A 176 48.84 -54.22 -14.66
CA THR A 176 47.62 -53.48 -14.98
C THR A 176 46.86 -53.08 -13.73
N MET A 177 46.77 -53.98 -12.74
CA MET A 177 46.15 -53.69 -11.44
C MET A 177 46.89 -52.59 -10.67
N ALA A 178 48.22 -52.65 -10.61
CA ALA A 178 49.05 -51.61 -10.00
C ALA A 178 48.86 -50.25 -10.67
N ARG A 179 48.86 -50.21 -12.02
CA ARG A 179 48.59 -48.98 -12.78
C ARG A 179 47.17 -48.46 -12.53
N LYS A 180 46.17 -49.34 -12.46
CA LYS A 180 44.78 -48.96 -12.13
C LYS A 180 44.71 -48.32 -10.73
N GLY A 181 45.38 -48.89 -9.74
CA GLY A 181 45.43 -48.33 -8.39
C GLY A 181 45.98 -46.90 -8.36
N LYS A 182 47.05 -46.63 -9.11
CA LYS A 182 47.60 -45.25 -9.24
C LYS A 182 46.59 -44.28 -9.81
N LEU A 183 45.89 -44.67 -10.89
CA LEU A 183 44.84 -43.84 -11.49
C LEU A 183 43.64 -43.64 -10.55
N GLN A 184 43.31 -44.62 -9.70
CA GLN A 184 42.25 -44.48 -8.71
C GLN A 184 42.61 -43.45 -7.63
N VAL A 185 43.88 -43.39 -7.20
CA VAL A 185 44.37 -42.36 -6.27
C VAL A 185 44.29 -40.97 -6.91
N GLU A 186 44.78 -40.82 -8.14
CA GLU A 186 44.69 -39.55 -8.89
C GLU A 186 43.26 -39.09 -9.06
N LYS A 187 42.35 -40.00 -9.42
CA LYS A 187 40.92 -39.72 -9.53
C LYS A 187 40.35 -39.24 -8.18
N ALA A 188 40.62 -39.97 -7.10
CA ALA A 188 40.10 -39.59 -5.78
C ALA A 188 40.63 -38.24 -5.29
N ALA A 189 41.88 -37.89 -5.63
CA ALA A 189 42.45 -36.57 -5.37
C ALA A 189 41.74 -35.47 -6.18
N ALA A 190 41.52 -35.69 -7.49
CA ALA A 190 40.81 -34.74 -8.34
C ALA A 190 39.35 -34.55 -7.91
N ASP A 191 38.64 -35.63 -7.56
CA ASP A 191 37.26 -35.57 -7.05
C ASP A 191 37.19 -34.70 -5.77
N ARG A 192 38.19 -34.80 -4.91
CA ARG A 192 38.29 -33.98 -3.70
C ARG A 192 38.58 -32.50 -4.00
N GLU A 193 39.44 -32.22 -4.97
CA GLU A 193 39.69 -30.84 -5.44
C GLU A 193 38.42 -30.22 -6.03
N ILE A 194 37.67 -30.98 -6.84
CA ILE A 194 36.36 -30.55 -7.36
C ILE A 194 35.41 -30.23 -6.21
N GLY A 195 35.34 -31.08 -5.19
CA GLY A 195 34.53 -30.82 -3.99
C GLY A 195 34.93 -29.52 -3.29
N GLN A 196 36.23 -29.22 -3.19
CA GLN A 196 36.71 -27.94 -2.63
C GLN A 196 36.28 -26.74 -3.49
N LEU A 197 36.38 -26.84 -4.82
CA LEU A 197 35.92 -25.78 -5.71
C LEU A 197 34.41 -25.57 -5.62
N GLN A 198 33.63 -26.65 -5.50
CA GLN A 198 32.18 -26.56 -5.27
C GLN A 198 31.85 -25.82 -3.97
N THR A 199 32.65 -25.97 -2.91
CA THR A 199 32.44 -25.19 -1.68
C THR A 199 32.61 -23.70 -1.91
N LEU A 200 33.60 -23.28 -2.71
CA LEU A 200 33.81 -21.87 -3.05
C LEU A 200 32.66 -21.29 -3.87
N ILE A 201 32.09 -22.08 -4.79
CA ILE A 201 30.91 -21.69 -5.57
C ILE A 201 29.73 -21.44 -4.62
N HIS A 202 29.41 -22.40 -3.74
CA HIS A 202 28.29 -22.25 -2.82
C HIS A 202 28.51 -21.14 -1.77
N GLU A 203 29.75 -20.85 -1.39
CA GLU A 203 30.08 -19.68 -0.57
C GLU A 203 29.81 -18.36 -1.30
N ALA A 204 30.10 -18.28 -2.59
CA ALA A 204 29.77 -17.12 -3.41
C ALA A 204 28.26 -16.96 -3.57
N GLU A 205 27.53 -18.04 -3.87
CA GLU A 205 26.06 -18.06 -3.94
C GLU A 205 25.42 -17.61 -2.62
N LEU A 206 25.96 -18.05 -1.48
CA LEU A 206 25.46 -17.65 -0.16
C LEU A 206 25.63 -16.14 0.05
N LYS A 207 26.78 -15.58 -0.31
CA LYS A 207 27.05 -14.14 -0.21
C LYS A 207 26.11 -13.32 -1.11
N GLU A 208 25.86 -13.79 -2.32
CA GLU A 208 24.90 -13.15 -3.23
C GLU A 208 23.48 -13.16 -2.63
N GLN A 209 23.09 -14.29 -2.04
CA GLN A 209 21.79 -14.43 -1.40
C GLN A 209 21.67 -13.59 -0.12
N ASP A 210 22.72 -13.47 0.68
CA ASP A 210 22.78 -12.54 1.83
C ASP A 210 22.52 -11.10 1.36
N ALA A 211 23.16 -10.68 0.26
CA ALA A 211 22.91 -9.36 -0.32
C ALA A 211 21.46 -9.20 -0.84
N ALA A 212 20.84 -10.27 -1.32
CA ALA A 212 19.41 -10.25 -1.66
C ALA A 212 18.51 -10.08 -0.42
N VAL A 213 18.81 -10.79 0.67
CA VAL A 213 18.08 -10.63 1.95
C VAL A 213 18.18 -9.19 2.44
N THR A 214 19.37 -8.60 2.47
CA THR A 214 19.56 -7.20 2.88
C THR A 214 18.78 -6.22 1.99
N ARG A 215 18.73 -6.45 0.68
CA ARG A 215 17.90 -5.65 -0.25
C ARG A 215 16.42 -5.71 0.11
N PHE A 216 15.88 -6.90 0.39
CA PHE A 216 14.47 -7.00 0.78
C PHE A 216 14.18 -6.47 2.19
N GLU A 217 15.14 -6.55 3.11
CA GLU A 217 15.01 -5.91 4.43
C GLU A 217 14.96 -4.39 4.34
N THR A 218 15.79 -3.78 3.50
CA THR A 218 15.76 -2.33 3.26
C THR A 218 14.46 -1.92 2.56
N LEU A 219 13.99 -2.69 1.57
CA LEU A 219 12.69 -2.46 0.94
C LEU A 219 11.54 -2.54 1.94
N LEU A 220 11.52 -3.56 2.81
CA LEU A 220 10.49 -3.68 3.84
C LEU A 220 10.43 -2.45 4.73
N LYS A 221 11.58 -1.94 5.19
CA LYS A 221 11.65 -0.71 5.99
C LYS A 221 11.10 0.50 5.23
N GLN A 222 11.44 0.65 3.95
CA GLN A 222 10.91 1.72 3.11
C GLN A 222 9.39 1.63 2.98
N GLU A 223 8.85 0.43 2.75
CA GLU A 223 7.40 0.22 2.66
C GLU A 223 6.70 0.50 4.00
N GLU A 224 7.30 0.12 5.12
CA GLU A 224 6.79 0.46 6.46
C GLU A 224 6.77 1.98 6.69
N GLU A 225 7.85 2.68 6.36
CA GLU A 225 7.94 4.14 6.47
C GLU A 225 6.92 4.84 5.55
N THR A 226 6.76 4.39 4.31
CA THR A 226 5.77 4.96 3.37
C THR A 226 4.34 4.72 3.84
N LEU A 227 4.05 3.56 4.43
CA LEU A 227 2.73 3.26 5.00
C LEU A 227 2.42 4.20 6.17
N GLU A 228 3.38 4.42 7.07
CA GLU A 228 3.23 5.38 8.16
C GLU A 228 3.02 6.80 7.66
N MET A 229 3.78 7.25 6.65
CA MET A 229 3.56 8.56 6.03
C MET A 229 2.18 8.68 5.38
N THR A 230 1.71 7.62 4.72
CA THR A 230 0.38 7.58 4.10
C THR A 230 -0.72 7.66 5.15
N ARG A 231 -0.55 6.98 6.29
CA ARG A 231 -1.47 7.06 7.44
C ARG A 231 -1.51 8.44 8.06
N LEU A 232 -0.37 9.13 8.14
CA LEU A 232 -0.31 10.50 8.65
C LEU A 232 -0.98 11.48 7.68
N ALA A 233 -0.81 11.30 6.37
CA ALA A 233 -1.42 12.17 5.36
C ALA A 233 -2.94 11.96 5.20
N ALA A 234 -3.46 10.81 5.63
CA ALA A 234 -4.88 10.48 5.58
C ALA A 234 -5.68 10.93 6.82
N ARG A 235 -5.01 11.47 7.85
CA ARG A 235 -5.61 12.07 9.06
C ARG A 235 -5.84 13.56 8.88
#